data_AF-X1B9J2-F1
#
_entry.id   AF-X1B9J2-F1
#
_cell.length_a   1.000
_cell.length_b   1.000
_cell.length_c   1.000
_cell.angle_alpha   90.00
_cell.angle_beta   90.00
_cell.angle_gamma   90.00
#
_symmetry.space_group_name_H-M   'P 1'
#
loop_
_entity.id
_entity.type
_entity.pdbx_description
1 polymer ?
#
loop_
_entity_poly.entity_id
_entity_poly.type
_entity_poly.pdbx_seq_one_letter_code
_entity_poly.pdbx_strand_id
1 'polypeptide(L)' 'MDKLSFKGEPQIVNRFREGDIRHCYADISLIKKILGYEPKVKFEDGIIDLVNWVKLQKAEDKVNFAIDILDKKGLTK' A
#
# COMPACT_ATOMS: atom_id res chain seq x y z
N MET A 1 8.68 5.35 11.45
CA MET A 1 7.31 5.55 11.96
C MET A 1 6.99 7.01 12.27
N ASP A 2 8.00 7.86 12.46
CA ASP A 2 7.84 9.27 12.86
C ASP A 2 6.92 10.10 11.96
N LYS A 3 6.88 9.83 10.65
CA LYS A 3 6.04 10.56 9.67
C LYS A 3 4.53 10.36 9.89
N LEU A 4 4.12 9.19 10.40
CA LEU A 4 2.71 8.84 10.67
C LEU A 4 2.29 9.19 12.10
N SER A 5 3.22 9.60 12.97
CA SER A 5 2.96 9.89 14.39
C SER A 5 2.31 8.72 15.16
N PHE A 6 2.40 7.49 14.63
CA PHE A 6 1.91 6.28 15.28
C PHE A 6 2.82 5.93 16.47
N LYS A 7 2.22 5.79 17.65
CA LYS A 7 2.92 5.53 18.93
C LYS A 7 2.70 4.10 19.46
N GLY A 8 1.93 3.28 18.76
CA GLY A 8 1.67 1.89 19.16
C GLY A 8 2.75 0.94 18.65
N GLU A 9 2.69 -0.30 19.11
CA GLU A 9 3.47 -1.39 18.52
C GLU A 9 2.70 -2.04 17.36
N PRO A 10 3.38 -2.37 16.25
CA PRO A 10 2.74 -3.07 15.15
C PRO A 10 2.42 -4.52 15.56
N GLN A 11 1.23 -4.99 15.23
CA GLN A 11 0.90 -6.40 15.37
C GLN A 11 1.53 -7.21 14.21
N ILE A 12 2.43 -8.13 14.53
CA ILE A 12 3.01 -9.04 13.55
C ILE A 12 2.14 -10.30 13.45
N VAL A 13 1.26 -10.33 12.47
CA VAL A 13 0.26 -11.40 12.32
C VAL A 13 0.82 -12.70 11.72
N ASN A 14 2.00 -12.68 11.09
CA ASN A 14 2.60 -13.82 10.37
C ASN A 14 1.65 -14.51 9.38
N ARG A 15 0.75 -13.73 8.78
CA ARG A 15 -0.25 -14.18 7.81
C ARG A 15 -0.16 -13.34 6.54
N PHE A 16 -0.48 -13.93 5.41
CA PHE A 16 -0.56 -13.23 4.13
C PHE A 16 -1.79 -13.69 3.34
N ARG A 17 -2.17 -12.92 2.33
CA ARG A 17 -3.29 -13.29 1.46
C ARG A 17 -2.76 -14.12 0.32
N GLU A 18 -3.50 -15.17 -0.02
CA GLU A 18 -3.20 -15.98 -1.19
C GLU A 18 -3.19 -15.09 -2.45
N GLY A 19 -2.08 -15.13 -3.19
CA GLY A 19 -1.85 -14.28 -4.36
C GLY A 19 -1.07 -12.99 -4.10
N ASP A 20 -0.69 -12.67 -2.86
CA ASP A 20 0.21 -11.53 -2.59
C ASP A 20 1.57 -11.74 -3.30
N ILE A 21 2.00 -10.75 -4.08
CA ILE A 21 3.25 -10.76 -4.87
C ILE A 21 4.32 -9.96 -4.12
N ARG A 22 5.52 -10.53 -3.96
CA ARG A 22 6.62 -9.88 -3.21
C ARG A 22 7.26 -8.70 -3.92
N HIS A 23 7.39 -8.79 -5.24
CA HIS A 23 8.04 -7.78 -6.06
C HIS A 23 7.19 -7.52 -7.30
N CYS A 24 6.56 -6.35 -7.36
CA CYS A 24 5.71 -5.93 -8.46
C CYS A 24 6.11 -4.49 -8.87
N TYR A 25 7.00 -4.39 -9.85
CA TYR A 25 7.44 -3.12 -10.42
C TYR A 25 7.43 -3.22 -11.95
N ALA A 26 7.15 -2.12 -12.63
CA ALA A 26 7.04 -2.08 -14.08
C ALA A 26 8.34 -1.58 -14.73
N ASP A 27 8.77 -2.24 -15.81
CA ASP A 27 9.67 -1.63 -16.78
C ASP A 27 8.89 -0.60 -17.61
N ILE A 28 9.28 0.67 -17.50
CA ILE A 28 8.63 1.81 -18.16
C ILE A 28 9.32 2.23 -19.47
N SER A 29 10.23 1.42 -20.01
CA SER A 29 10.97 1.76 -21.24
C SER A 29 10.05 1.95 -22.45
N LEU A 30 8.98 1.16 -22.58
CA LEU A 30 8.03 1.28 -23.69
C LEU A 30 7.25 2.61 -23.65
N ILE A 31 6.70 2.97 -22.48
CA ILE A 31 5.92 4.20 -22.33
C ILE A 31 6.80 5.45 -22.44
N LYS A 32 8.06 5.38 -21.98
CA LYS A 32 9.08 6.41 -22.23
C LYS A 32 9.30 6.62 -23.73
N LYS A 33 9.48 5.54 -24.50
CA LYS A 33 9.75 5.61 -25.94
C LYS A 33 8.56 6.13 -26.75
N ILE A 34 7.35 5.66 -26.45
CA ILE A 34 6.16 5.93 -27.28
C ILE A 34 5.52 7.27 -26.92
N LEU A 35 5.44 7.59 -25.62
CA LEU A 35 4.70 8.75 -25.13
C LEU A 35 5.60 9.83 -24.52
N GLY A 36 6.90 9.60 -24.41
CA GLY A 36 7.81 10.53 -23.71
C GLY A 36 7.50 10.66 -22.22
N TYR A 37 6.80 9.69 -21.63
CA TYR A 37 6.42 9.74 -20.23
C TYR A 37 7.65 9.60 -19.32
N GLU A 38 7.77 10.48 -18.34
CA GLU A 38 8.78 10.39 -17.29
C GLU A 38 8.16 10.74 -15.93
N PRO A 39 8.33 9.88 -14.89
CA PRO A 39 7.93 10.22 -13.53
C PRO A 39 8.70 11.44 -13.03
N LYS A 40 7.97 12.48 -12.61
CA LYS A 40 8.56 13.73 -12.10
C LYS A 40 8.64 13.80 -10.58
N VAL A 41 7.86 12.96 -9.90
CA VAL A 41 7.78 12.92 -8.44
C VAL A 41 8.61 11.73 -7.96
N LYS A 42 9.57 11.98 -7.07
CA LYS A 42 10.33 10.92 -6.43
C LYS A 42 9.46 10.18 -5.43
N PHE A 43 9.80 8.93 -5.17
CA PHE A 43 9.03 8.10 -4.24
C PHE A 43 8.95 8.72 -2.83
N GLU A 44 10.08 9.22 -2.33
CA GLU A 44 10.18 9.80 -0.99
C GLU A 44 9.29 11.03 -0.82
N ASP A 45 9.23 11.87 -1.86
CA ASP A 45 8.41 13.08 -1.89
C ASP A 45 6.92 12.71 -1.97
N GLY A 46 6.56 11.81 -2.90
CA GLY A 46 5.17 11.37 -3.08
C GLY A 46 4.59 10.67 -1.84
N ILE A 47 5.39 9.92 -1.09
CA ILE A 47 4.96 9.32 0.18
C ILE A 47 4.64 10.38 1.23
N ILE A 48 5.42 11.47 1.31
CA ILE A 48 5.15 12.56 2.25
C ILE A 48 3.83 13.24 1.90
N ASP A 49 3.62 13.55 0.62
CA ASP A 49 2.39 14.18 0.13
C ASP A 49 1.16 13.30 0.42
N LEU A 50 1.27 11.99 0.15
CA LEU A 50 0.22 11.02 0.46
C LEU A 50 -0.11 11.01 1.96
N VAL A 51 0.91 10.93 2.83
CA VAL A 51 0.69 10.92 4.28
C VAL A 51 0.00 12.19 4.76
N ASN A 52 0.39 13.35 4.23
CA ASN A 52 -0.24 14.63 4.58
C ASN A 52 -1.71 14.67 4.13
N TRP A 53 -2.00 14.18 2.92
CA TRP A 53 -3.37 14.08 2.43
C TRP A 53 -4.23 13.12 3.26
N VAL A 54 -3.69 11.94 3.61
CA VAL A 54 -4.38 10.91 4.42
C VAL A 54 -4.76 11.44 5.81
N LYS A 55 -3.91 12.27 6.43
CA LYS A 55 -4.20 12.88 7.75
C LYS A 55 -5.47 13.74 7.76
N LEU A 56 -5.92 14.22 6.59
CA LEU A 56 -7.14 15.03 6.45
C LEU A 56 -8.38 14.19 6.15
N GLN A 57 -8.23 12.88 5.91
CA GLN A 57 -9.33 12.00 5.55
C GLN A 57 -9.95 11.33 6.77
N LYS A 58 -11.25 11.04 6.70
CA LYS A 58 -11.95 10.18 7.66
C LYS A 58 -12.23 8.82 6.98
N ALA A 59 -11.57 7.77 7.45
CA ALA A 59 -11.78 6.41 6.98
C ALA A 59 -12.69 5.61 7.92
N GLU A 60 -13.52 4.73 7.35
CA GLU A 60 -14.23 3.70 8.10
C GLU A 60 -13.34 2.44 8.13
N ASP A 61 -13.02 1.94 9.32
CA ASP A 61 -12.20 0.74 9.46
C ASP A 61 -13.04 -0.52 9.24
N LYS A 62 -12.74 -1.24 8.14
CA LYS A 62 -13.36 -2.51 7.76
C LYS A 62 -12.36 -3.67 7.72
N VAL A 63 -11.19 -3.53 8.35
CA VAL A 63 -10.12 -4.52 8.27
C VAL A 63 -10.60 -5.89 8.79
N ASN A 64 -11.24 -5.93 9.95
CA ASN A 64 -11.74 -7.19 10.53
C ASN A 64 -12.80 -7.88 9.64
N PHE A 65 -13.69 -7.10 9.04
CA PHE A 65 -14.70 -7.62 8.12
C PHE A 65 -14.05 -8.20 6.85
N ALA A 66 -13.05 -7.53 6.29
CA ALA A 66 -12.32 -8.02 5.12
C ALA A 66 -11.54 -9.30 5.44
N ILE A 67 -10.91 -9.38 6.61
CA ILE A 67 -10.20 -10.59 7.08
C ILE A 67 -11.18 -11.76 7.21
N ASP A 68 -12.34 -11.58 7.86
CA ASP A 68 -13.36 -12.64 7.99
C ASP A 68 -13.82 -13.18 6.62
N ILE A 69 -14.00 -12.31 5.63
CA ILE A 69 -14.34 -12.74 4.27
C ILE A 69 -13.21 -13.58 3.64
N LEU A 70 -11.95 -13.17 3.81
CA LEU A 70 -10.80 -13.90 3.27
C LEU A 70 -10.65 -15.27 3.95
N ASP A 71 -10.83 -15.33 5.26
CA ASP A 71 -10.77 -16.55 6.06
C ASP A 71 -11.86 -17.54 5.63
N LYS A 72 -13.11 -17.07 5.50
CA LYS A 72 -14.23 -17.88 4.99
C LYS A 72 -14.01 -18.42 3.58
N LYS A 73 -13.20 -17.73 2.78
CA LYS A 73 -12.81 -18.15 1.42
C LYS A 73 -11.52 -18.99 1.39
N GLY A 74 -10.86 -19.21 2.53
CA GLY A 74 -9.59 -19.94 2.60
C GLY A 74 -8.38 -19.20 1.99
N LEU A 75 -8.49 -17.88 1.80
CA LEU A 75 -7.52 -17.03 1.09
C LEU A 75 -6.49 -16.38 2.01
N THR A 76 -6.40 -16.80 3.27
CA THR A 76 -5.33 -16.41 4.17
C THR A 76 -4.47 -17.61 4.51
N LYS A 77 -3.16 -17.42 4.53
CA LYS A 77 -2.18 -18.42 4.98
C LYS A 77 -1.40 -17.91 6.17
#